data_AF-A0A5Q4SVY2-F1
#
_entry.id   AF-A0A5Q4SVY2-F1
#
_cell.length_a   1.000
_cell.length_b   1.000
_cell.length_c   1.000
_cell.angle_alpha   90.00
_cell.angle_beta   90.00
_cell.angle_gamma   90.00
#
_symmetry.space_group_name_H-M   'P 1'
#
loop_
_entity.id
_entity.type
_entity.pdbx_description
1 polymer ?
#
loop_
_entity_poly.entity_id
_entity_poly.type
_entity_poly.pdbx_seq_one_letter_code
_entity_poly.pdbx_strand_id
1 'polypeptide(L)'
;QYRSAIHTHSPAQAASAESSRAAYQQVLSGSGYGTITTEILPAEGRPFYPAEAYHQQYLDKNPAGYCGIGGTGVSCPIGVAKADG
;
A
#
# COMPACT_ATOMS: atom_id res chain seq x y z
N GLN A 1 -1.22 -13.79 6.90
CA GLN A 1 -2.11 -12.59 6.89
C GLN A 1 -1.26 -11.42 7.36
N TYR A 2 -1.41 -10.21 6.79
CA TYR A 2 -0.65 -8.98 7.12
C TYR A 2 0.76 -8.83 6.52
N ARG A 3 0.91 -9.06 5.21
CA ARG A 3 2.09 -8.59 4.45
C ARG A 3 1.74 -7.36 3.63
N SER A 4 2.72 -6.52 3.34
CA SER A 4 2.55 -5.40 2.40
C SER A 4 2.43 -5.95 0.97
N ALA A 5 1.38 -5.56 0.25
CA ALA A 5 1.14 -6.01 -1.11
C ALA A 5 0.38 -4.96 -1.93
N ILE A 6 0.63 -4.93 -3.24
CA ILE A 6 -0.10 -4.15 -4.24
C ILE A 6 -0.49 -5.12 -5.37
N HIS A 7 -1.79 -5.20 -5.65
CA HIS A 7 -2.33 -5.96 -6.78
C HIS A 7 -2.77 -5.02 -7.89
N THR A 8 -2.16 -5.14 -9.07
CA THR A 8 -2.35 -4.18 -10.17
C THR A 8 -3.28 -4.73 -11.25
N HIS A 9 -4.08 -3.84 -11.84
CA HIS A 9 -5.03 -4.17 -12.92
C HIS A 9 -4.57 -3.70 -14.30
N SER A 10 -3.46 -2.97 -14.38
CA SER A 10 -2.88 -2.55 -15.66
C SER A 10 -1.35 -2.45 -15.61
N PRO A 11 -0.68 -2.50 -16.77
CA PRO A 11 0.76 -2.22 -16.86
C PRO A 11 1.12 -0.82 -16.37
N ALA A 12 0.26 0.17 -16.60
CA ALA A 12 0.47 1.54 -16.11
C ALA A 12 0.49 1.59 -14.58
N GLN A 13 -0.46 0.92 -13.91
CA GLN A 13 -0.46 0.81 -12.45
C GLN A 13 0.77 0.06 -11.93
N ALA A 14 1.23 -0.99 -12.62
CA ALA A 14 2.46 -1.69 -12.26
C ALA A 14 3.68 -0.77 -12.33
N ALA A 15 3.82 -0.01 -13.42
CA ALA A 15 4.92 0.95 -13.57
C ALA A 15 4.88 2.05 -12.49
N SER A 16 3.70 2.59 -12.17
CA SER A 16 3.54 3.59 -11.10
C SER A 16 3.85 3.00 -9.71
N ALA A 17 3.39 1.78 -9.41
CA ALA A 17 3.68 1.10 -8.15
C ALA A 17 5.19 0.85 -7.98
N GLU A 18 5.85 0.40 -9.05
CA GLU A 18 7.30 0.18 -9.06
C GLU A 18 8.10 1.46 -8.89
N SER A 19 7.73 2.51 -9.63
CA SER A 19 8.38 3.83 -9.53
C SER A 19 8.23 4.42 -8.12
N SER A 20 7.02 4.35 -7.55
CA SER A 20 6.77 4.85 -6.18
C SER A 20 7.52 4.05 -5.12
N ARG A 21 7.58 2.72 -5.24
CA ARG A 21 8.41 1.87 -4.36
C ARG A 21 9.87 2.28 -4.42
N ALA A 22 10.43 2.46 -5.62
CA ALA A 22 11.84 2.83 -5.79
C ALA A 22 12.14 4.21 -5.17
N ALA A 23 11.26 5.19 -5.37
CA ALA A 23 11.43 6.51 -4.79
C ALA A 23 11.32 6.49 -3.26
N TYR A 24 10.34 5.77 -2.71
CA TYR A 24 10.13 5.69 -1.26
C TYR A 24 11.20 4.84 -0.56
N GLN A 25 11.81 3.87 -1.25
CA GLN A 25 12.95 3.12 -0.72
C GLN A 25 14.11 4.04 -0.34
N GLN A 26 14.40 5.07 -1.14
CA GLN A 26 15.49 6.00 -0.84
C GLN A 26 15.25 6.74 0.48
N VAL A 27 13.99 7.12 0.72
CA VAL A 27 13.56 7.81 1.94
C VAL A 27 13.69 6.91 3.16
N LEU A 28 13.21 5.67 3.05
CA LEU A 28 13.25 4.69 4.12
C LEU A 28 14.70 4.31 4.47
N SER A 29 15.53 4.05 3.47
CA SER A 29 16.96 3.80 3.67
C SER A 29 17.65 4.99 4.35
N GLY A 30 17.37 6.22 3.90
CA GLY A 30 17.89 7.44 4.53
C GLY A 30 17.41 7.65 5.97
N SER A 31 16.31 7.02 6.35
CA SER A 31 15.73 7.08 7.70
C SER A 31 16.09 5.86 8.56
N GLY A 32 17.02 5.01 8.11
CA GLY A 32 17.51 3.84 8.85
C GLY A 32 16.62 2.60 8.78
N TYR A 33 15.59 2.59 7.93
CA TYR A 33 14.78 1.39 7.67
C TYR A 33 15.48 0.48 6.65
N GLY A 34 15.09 -0.80 6.68
CA GLY A 34 15.53 -1.80 5.71
C GLY A 34 14.84 -1.71 4.35
N THR A 35 15.08 -2.72 3.53
CA THR A 35 14.44 -2.88 2.22
C THR A 35 12.92 -3.04 2.35
N ILE A 36 12.18 -2.34 1.49
CA ILE A 36 10.73 -2.45 1.36
C ILE A 36 10.36 -3.89 1.00
N THR A 37 9.40 -4.45 1.73
CA THR A 37 8.91 -5.82 1.58
C THR A 37 7.65 -5.94 0.73
N THR A 38 7.15 -4.83 0.17
CA THR A 38 5.92 -4.79 -0.63
C THR A 38 6.02 -5.67 -1.88
N GLU A 39 5.16 -6.69 -1.95
CA GLU A 39 4.95 -7.49 -3.16
C GLU A 39 4.11 -6.68 -4.17
N ILE A 40 4.59 -6.56 -5.41
CA ILE A 40 3.84 -5.94 -6.51
C ILE A 40 3.57 -7.02 -7.55
N LEU A 41 2.30 -7.40 -7.71
CA LEU A 41 1.89 -8.51 -8.58
C LEU A 41 0.59 -8.15 -9.34
N PRO A 42 0.38 -8.64 -10.57
CA PRO A 42 -0.91 -8.47 -11.25
C PRO A 42 -2.06 -9.10 -10.46
N ALA A 43 -3.24 -8.48 -10.47
CA ALA A 43 -4.45 -9.06 -9.89
C ALA A 43 -4.96 -10.28 -10.69
N GLU A 44 -4.56 -10.40 -11.96
CA GLU A 44 -4.87 -11.56 -12.79
C GLU A 44 -4.37 -12.87 -12.14
N GLY A 45 -5.23 -13.89 -12.12
CA GLY A 45 -4.97 -15.17 -11.45
C GLY A 45 -5.03 -15.12 -9.91
N ARG A 46 -5.38 -13.97 -9.31
CA ARG A 46 -5.49 -13.78 -7.86
C ARG A 46 -6.92 -13.33 -7.51
N PRO A 47 -7.89 -14.27 -7.46
CA PRO A 47 -9.28 -13.92 -7.16
C PRO A 47 -9.38 -13.22 -5.79
N PHE A 48 -10.14 -12.13 -5.76
CA PHE A 48 -10.49 -11.44 -4.53
C PHE A 48 -11.65 -12.18 -3.86
N TYR A 49 -11.46 -12.61 -2.62
CA TYR A 49 -12.50 -13.22 -1.80
C TYR A 49 -12.97 -12.17 -0.79
N PRO A 50 -14.21 -11.66 -0.89
CA PRO A 50 -14.74 -10.73 0.09
C PRO A 50 -14.73 -11.34 1.49
N ALA A 51 -14.25 -10.59 2.46
CA ALA A 51 -14.42 -10.93 3.86
C ALA A 51 -15.90 -10.83 4.29
N GLU A 52 -16.26 -11.46 5.39
CA GLU A 52 -17.61 -11.50 5.95
C GLU A 52 -18.21 -10.09 6.16
N ALA A 53 -19.54 -9.98 6.15
CA ALA A 53 -20.24 -8.69 6.18
C ALA A 53 -19.89 -7.80 7.39
N TYR A 54 -19.47 -8.40 8.51
CA TYR A 54 -19.05 -7.65 9.70
C TYR A 54 -17.73 -6.88 9.48
N HIS A 55 -16.86 -7.36 8.59
CA HIS A 55 -15.60 -6.70 8.24
C HIS A 55 -15.80 -5.51 7.31
N GLN A 56 -16.85 -5.55 6.50
CA GLN A 56 -17.14 -4.50 5.53
C GLN A 56 -17.49 -3.20 6.28
N GLN A 57 -16.77 -2.11 5.99
CA GLN A 57 -16.94 -0.81 6.65
C GLN A 57 -16.83 -0.88 8.18
N TYR A 58 -16.01 -1.79 8.72
CA TYR A 58 -15.91 -2.03 10.15
C TYR A 58 -15.59 -0.75 10.96
N LEU A 59 -14.63 0.07 10.52
CA LEU A 59 -14.22 1.29 11.24
C LEU A 59 -15.22 2.45 11.12
N ASP A 60 -16.07 2.45 10.08
CA ASP A 60 -17.20 3.39 9.99
C ASP A 60 -18.30 3.00 10.98
N LYS A 61 -18.60 1.70 11.08
CA LYS A 61 -19.54 1.13 12.05
C LYS A 61 -19.04 1.20 13.49
N ASN A 62 -17.72 1.18 13.68
CA ASN A 62 -17.04 1.20 14.98
C ASN A 62 -15.96 2.28 14.98
N PRO A 63 -16.31 3.57 15.20
CA PRO A 63 -15.34 4.68 15.12
C PRO A 63 -14.19 4.58 16.12
N ALA A 64 -14.40 3.90 17.25
CA ALA A 64 -13.37 3.58 18.25
C ALA A 64 -12.77 2.17 18.07
N GLY A 65 -13.04 1.52 16.93
CA GLY A 65 -12.55 0.20 16.59
C GLY A 65 -11.03 0.19 16.42
N TYR A 66 -10.40 -0.94 16.76
CA TYR A 66 -8.96 -1.08 16.65
C TYR A 66 -8.51 -1.17 15.18
N CYS A 67 -7.59 -0.30 14.79
CA CYS A 67 -7.02 -0.26 13.44
C CYS A 67 -5.53 -0.69 13.41
N GLY A 68 -4.76 -0.37 14.47
CA GLY A 68 -3.37 -0.83 14.62
C GLY A 68 -2.36 -0.27 13.59
N ILE A 69 -2.73 0.76 12.81
CA ILE A 69 -1.83 1.38 11.83
C ILE A 69 -0.84 2.31 12.55
N GLY A 70 0.45 1.99 12.48
CA GLY A 70 1.54 2.82 13.01
C GLY A 70 2.28 3.67 11.97
N GLY A 71 2.08 3.40 10.67
CA GLY A 71 2.80 4.05 9.58
C GLY A 71 4.33 3.92 9.68
N THR A 72 5.06 4.60 8.81
CA THR A 72 6.53 4.70 8.87
C THR A 72 7.00 5.94 9.61
N GLY A 73 6.12 6.91 9.87
CA GLY A 73 6.49 8.21 10.44
C GLY A 73 7.30 9.12 9.51
N VAL A 74 7.57 8.71 8.27
CA VAL A 74 8.39 9.47 7.31
C VAL A 74 7.52 10.02 6.18
N SER A 75 7.69 11.30 5.86
CA SER A 75 6.94 11.98 4.81
C SER A 75 7.20 11.36 3.43
N CYS A 76 6.15 11.25 2.62
CA CYS A 76 6.28 10.96 1.20
C CYS A 76 6.99 12.12 0.49
N PRO A 77 8.03 11.87 -0.33
CA PRO A 77 8.65 12.94 -1.10
C PRO A 77 7.66 13.55 -2.07
N ILE A 78 7.80 14.86 -2.25
CA ILE A 78 7.07 15.59 -3.28
C ILE A 78 7.47 15.02 -4.65
N GLY A 79 6.48 14.68 -5.48
CA GLY A 79 6.69 14.16 -6.84
C GLY A 79 6.70 12.63 -6.98
N VAL A 80 6.45 11.86 -5.90
CA VAL A 80 6.37 10.38 -5.97
C VAL A 80 5.05 9.88 -6.55
N ALA A 81 3.97 10.64 -6.38
CA ALA A 81 2.69 10.39 -7.04
C ALA A 81 2.40 11.54 -7.99
N LYS A 82 2.17 11.24 -9.27
CA LYS A 82 1.56 12.19 -10.19
C LYS A 82 0.10 12.31 -9.78
N ALA A 83 -0.29 13.46 -9.24
CA ALA A 83 -1.69 13.80 -9.07
C ALA A 83 -2.16 14.33 -10.41
N ASP A 84 -2.87 13.51 -11.18
CA ASP A 84 -3.67 14.05 -12.27
C ASP A 84 -4.84 14.79 -11.61
N GLY A 85 -4.84 16.12 -11.75
CA GLY A 85 -5.91 17.01 -11.31
C GLY A 85 -7.09 17.03 -12.28
#